data_AF-A0A9X3F1K6-F1
#
_entry.id   AF-A0A9X3F1K6-F1
#
_cell.length_a   1.000
_cell.length_b   1.000
_cell.length_c   1.000
_cell.angle_alpha   90.00
_cell.angle_beta   90.00
_cell.angle_gamma   90.00
#
_symmetry.space_group_name_H-M   'P 1'
#
loop_
_entity.id
_entity.type
_entity.pdbx_description
1 polymer ?
#
loop_
_entity_poly.entity_id
_entity_poly.type
_entity_poly.pdbx_seq_one_letter_code
_entity_poly.pdbx_strand_id
1 'polypeptide(L)'
;MDAADVGPDRAARRARDAALGGRRRRAVFQQLPLTRLDHALTGGRVDFWQAWLVHDKQGDPYWTRARDFSDDVAHVAAPVQIVTGWYDIFLPWTLQDHAALVAAGRSPQLYVGPFAHADVGLMAAGLREGIGWLREHLLGERGRPARPRCGCA
;
A
#
# COMPACT_ATOMS: atom_id res chain seq x y z
N MET A 1 -3.26 -11.48 -41.97
CA MET A 1 -2.80 -11.33 -40.58
C MET A 1 -2.26 -9.92 -40.47
N ASP A 2 -3.12 -8.97 -40.11
CA ASP A 2 -2.83 -7.54 -40.20
C ASP A 2 -2.23 -7.07 -38.87
N ALA A 3 -0.98 -6.62 -38.92
CA ALA A 3 -0.25 -6.12 -37.76
C ALA A 3 -0.75 -4.70 -37.47
N ALA A 4 -1.67 -4.59 -36.52
CA ALA A 4 -2.17 -3.30 -36.06
C ALA A 4 -1.02 -2.41 -35.58
N ASP A 5 -0.78 -1.37 -36.37
CA ASP A 5 0.00 -0.17 -36.11
C ASP A 5 -0.07 0.28 -34.63
N VAL A 6 1.00 0.03 -33.89
CA VAL A 6 1.28 0.64 -32.57
C VAL A 6 2.12 1.90 -32.83
N GLY A 7 1.54 2.85 -33.55
CA GLY A 7 2.18 4.14 -33.84
C GLY A 7 2.29 5.05 -32.61
N PRO A 8 3.29 5.95 -32.57
CA PRO A 8 3.56 6.87 -31.46
C PRO A 8 2.37 7.79 -31.09
N ASP A 9 1.42 7.98 -32.01
CA ASP A 9 0.21 8.78 -31.81
C ASP A 9 -0.75 8.17 -30.76
N ARG A 10 -0.81 6.84 -30.63
CA ARG A 10 -1.68 6.17 -29.64
C ARG A 10 -1.14 6.32 -28.21
N ALA A 11 0.17 6.23 -28.03
CA ALA A 11 0.82 6.42 -26.73
C ALA A 11 0.71 7.87 -26.25
N ALA A 12 0.91 8.84 -27.15
CA ALA A 12 0.75 10.27 -26.88
C ALA A 12 -0.71 10.62 -26.50
N ARG A 13 -1.71 10.05 -27.20
CA ARG A 13 -3.13 10.22 -26.86
C ARG A 13 -3.47 9.63 -25.50
N ARG A 14 -3.02 8.41 -25.19
CA ARG A 14 -3.23 7.79 -23.86
C ARG A 14 -2.59 8.61 -22.75
N ALA A 15 -1.38 9.12 -22.95
CA ALA A 15 -0.70 9.97 -21.98
C ALA A 15 -1.46 11.30 -21.79
N ARG A 16 -1.97 11.91 -22.87
CA ARG A 16 -2.80 13.12 -22.83
C ARG A 16 -4.12 12.86 -22.11
N ASP A 17 -4.82 11.78 -22.41
CA ASP A 17 -6.10 11.42 -21.80
C ASP A 17 -5.91 11.04 -20.32
N ALA A 18 -4.81 10.38 -19.97
CA ALA A 18 -4.43 10.11 -18.58
C ALA A 18 -4.08 11.40 -17.82
N ALA A 19 -3.38 12.35 -18.47
CA ALA A 19 -3.06 13.66 -17.89
C ALA A 19 -4.30 14.56 -17.74
N LEU A 20 -5.19 14.58 -18.74
CA LEU A 20 -6.48 15.27 -18.69
C LEU A 20 -7.40 14.63 -17.64
N GLY A 21 -7.44 13.30 -17.58
CA GLY A 21 -8.10 12.55 -16.52
C GLY A 21 -7.51 12.84 -15.13
N GLY A 22 -6.18 12.99 -15.03
CA GLY A 22 -5.48 13.43 -13.81
C GLY A 22 -5.86 14.84 -13.38
N ARG A 23 -5.86 15.80 -14.31
CA ARG A 23 -6.23 17.21 -14.05
C ARG A 23 -7.71 17.34 -13.66
N ARG A 24 -8.61 16.66 -14.37
CA ARG A 24 -10.05 16.64 -14.07
C ARG A 24 -10.31 16.01 -12.71
N ARG A 25 -9.65 14.90 -12.37
CA ARG A 25 -9.73 14.30 -11.03
C ARG A 25 -9.20 15.22 -9.95
N ARG A 26 -8.07 15.89 -10.17
CA ARG A 26 -7.52 16.87 -9.23
C ARG A 26 -8.49 18.02 -8.97
N ALA A 27 -9.14 18.53 -10.00
CA ALA A 27 -10.16 19.58 -9.84
C ALA A 27 -11.35 19.09 -9.00
N VAL A 28 -11.78 17.84 -9.19
CA VAL A 28 -12.85 17.24 -8.37
C VAL A 28 -12.41 17.06 -6.91
N PHE A 29 -11.18 16.58 -6.64
CA PHE A 29 -10.66 16.43 -5.27
C PHE A 29 -10.53 17.75 -4.48
N GLN A 30 -10.59 18.90 -5.15
CA GLN A 30 -10.57 20.23 -4.52
C GLN A 30 -11.96 20.77 -4.20
N GLN A 31 -13.02 19.99 -4.43
CA GLN A 31 -14.40 20.43 -4.24
C GLN A 31 -14.95 20.03 -2.87
N LEU A 32 -15.80 20.90 -2.34
CA LEU A 32 -16.65 20.65 -1.19
C LEU A 32 -18.14 20.79 -1.59
N PRO A 33 -19.06 20.10 -0.91
CA PRO A 33 -18.83 19.17 0.20
C PRO A 33 -18.28 17.81 -0.26
N LEU A 34 -17.47 17.15 0.59
CA LEU A 34 -16.88 15.84 0.31
C LEU A 34 -17.92 14.74 0.02
N THR A 35 -19.15 14.92 0.51
CA THR A 35 -20.29 14.01 0.32
C THR A 35 -20.74 13.86 -1.13
N ARG A 36 -20.26 14.71 -2.06
CA ARG A 36 -20.59 14.63 -3.49
C ARG A 36 -19.46 14.07 -4.36
N LEU A 37 -18.29 13.80 -3.78
CA LEU A 37 -17.10 13.41 -4.54
C LEU A 37 -17.24 12.03 -5.18
N ASP A 38 -17.93 11.10 -4.52
CA ASP A 38 -18.23 9.79 -5.08
C ASP A 38 -19.02 9.90 -6.38
N HIS A 39 -20.15 10.61 -6.37
CA HIS A 39 -20.94 10.84 -7.58
C HIS A 39 -20.13 11.53 -8.68
N ALA A 40 -19.30 12.51 -8.33
CA ALA A 40 -18.48 13.24 -9.30
C ALA A 40 -17.35 12.39 -9.92
N LEU A 41 -16.81 11.41 -9.18
CA LEU A 41 -15.69 10.58 -9.62
C LEU A 41 -16.11 9.24 -10.23
N THR A 42 -17.16 8.64 -9.68
CA THR A 42 -17.59 7.27 -10.02
C THR A 42 -18.92 7.24 -10.78
N GLY A 43 -19.64 8.37 -10.84
CA GLY A 43 -20.97 8.45 -11.46
C GLY A 43 -22.11 8.00 -10.56
N GLY A 44 -21.83 7.58 -9.32
CA GLY A 44 -22.84 7.10 -8.39
C GLY A 44 -22.41 7.17 -6.93
N ARG A 45 -23.33 6.80 -6.05
CA ARG A 45 -23.07 6.73 -4.62
C ARG A 45 -22.09 5.60 -4.32
N VAL A 46 -21.12 5.86 -3.45
CA VAL A 46 -20.19 4.85 -2.92
C VAL A 46 -20.43 4.72 -1.42
N ASP A 47 -21.05 3.63 -0.99
CA ASP A 47 -21.55 3.50 0.39
C ASP A 47 -20.46 3.57 1.45
N PHE A 48 -19.31 2.94 1.23
CA PHE A 48 -18.21 3.01 2.20
C PHE A 48 -17.66 4.44 2.32
N TRP A 49 -17.63 5.22 1.23
CA TRP A 49 -17.19 6.61 1.26
C TRP A 49 -18.13 7.46 2.10
N GLN A 50 -19.44 7.31 1.89
CA GLN A 50 -20.45 8.01 2.69
C GLN A 50 -20.36 7.61 4.16
N ALA A 51 -20.14 6.33 4.45
CA ALA A 51 -19.93 5.86 5.82
C ALA A 51 -18.68 6.48 6.47
N TRP A 52 -17.56 6.57 5.75
CA TRP A 52 -16.33 7.18 6.29
C TRP A 52 -16.50 8.66 6.63
N LEU A 53 -17.29 9.40 5.85
CA LEU A 53 -17.57 10.81 6.13
C LEU A 53 -18.47 11.00 7.36
N VAL A 54 -19.30 10.01 7.71
CA VAL A 54 -20.12 10.00 8.93
C VAL A 54 -19.29 9.57 10.14
N HIS A 55 -18.44 8.57 9.97
CA HIS A 55 -17.61 7.98 11.02
C HIS A 55 -16.19 8.58 11.00
N ASP A 56 -16.08 9.91 11.08
CA ASP A 56 -14.82 10.65 10.95
C ASP A 56 -14.01 10.77 12.26
N LYS A 57 -14.53 10.23 13.36
CA LYS A 57 -13.92 10.37 14.70
C LYS A 57 -12.99 9.20 15.01
N GLN A 58 -11.88 9.54 15.65
CA GLN A 58 -10.99 8.56 16.27
C GLN A 58 -11.77 7.78 17.35
N GLY A 59 -11.63 6.46 17.36
CA GLY A 59 -12.31 5.59 18.31
C GLY A 59 -13.77 5.27 17.98
N ASP A 60 -14.30 5.74 16.85
CA ASP A 60 -15.67 5.40 16.43
C ASP A 60 -15.83 3.87 16.34
N PRO A 61 -16.89 3.28 16.94
CA PRO A 61 -17.18 1.85 16.87
C PRO A 61 -17.22 1.25 15.45
N TYR A 62 -17.52 2.07 14.44
CA TYR A 62 -17.45 1.66 13.03
C TYR A 62 -16.06 1.13 12.65
N TRP A 63 -15.00 1.75 13.18
CA TRP A 63 -13.61 1.36 12.98
C TRP A 63 -13.17 0.31 14.01
N THR A 64 -13.36 0.57 15.30
CA THR A 64 -12.73 -0.21 16.38
C THR A 64 -13.31 -1.60 16.59
N ARG A 65 -14.59 -1.85 16.22
CA ARG A 65 -15.22 -3.16 16.51
C ARG A 65 -14.98 -4.24 15.46
N ALA A 66 -14.82 -3.84 14.19
CA ALA A 66 -14.86 -4.79 13.08
C ALA A 66 -13.83 -4.51 11.98
N ARG A 67 -13.01 -3.46 12.14
CA ARG A 67 -12.04 -3.03 11.13
C ARG A 67 -10.65 -2.75 11.70
N ASP A 68 -10.48 -2.91 13.01
CA ASP A 68 -9.20 -2.86 13.68
C ASP A 68 -8.77 -4.30 13.98
N PHE A 69 -7.58 -4.66 13.49
CA PHE A 69 -6.99 -6.00 13.63
C PHE A 69 -5.67 -5.94 14.40
N SER A 70 -5.36 -4.81 15.04
CA SER A 70 -4.08 -4.61 15.75
C SER A 70 -3.87 -5.67 16.84
N ASP A 71 -4.93 -6.07 17.53
CA ASP A 71 -4.88 -7.10 18.58
C ASP A 71 -4.67 -8.52 18.02
N ASP A 72 -5.02 -8.76 16.75
CA ASP A 72 -4.88 -10.07 16.11
C ASP A 72 -3.45 -10.35 15.62
N VAL A 73 -2.61 -9.30 15.50
CA VAL A 73 -1.26 -9.40 14.93
C VAL A 73 -0.40 -10.40 15.70
N ALA A 74 -0.47 -10.42 17.03
CA ALA A 74 0.28 -11.35 17.88
C ALA A 74 -0.09 -12.83 17.62
N HIS A 75 -1.29 -13.10 17.10
CA HIS A 75 -1.79 -14.44 16.83
C HIS A 75 -1.37 -15.00 15.47
N VAL A 76 -0.80 -14.16 14.59
CA VAL A 76 -0.31 -14.61 13.28
C VAL A 76 0.82 -15.61 13.44
N ALA A 77 0.61 -16.84 12.95
CA ALA A 77 1.59 -17.93 12.99
C ALA A 77 2.36 -18.10 11.67
N ALA A 78 1.87 -17.51 10.58
CA ALA A 78 2.56 -17.53 9.29
C ALA A 78 3.87 -16.72 9.37
N PRO A 79 4.91 -17.09 8.60
CA PRO A 79 6.09 -16.24 8.44
C PRO A 79 5.71 -14.87 7.85
N VAL A 80 6.12 -13.79 8.53
CA VAL A 80 5.80 -12.41 8.13
C VAL A 80 7.06 -11.68 7.63
N GLN A 81 6.97 -11.07 6.45
CA GLN A 81 7.90 -10.05 5.98
C GLN A 81 7.19 -8.71 5.90
N ILE A 82 7.84 -7.68 6.43
CA ILE A 82 7.37 -6.30 6.44
C ILE A 82 8.37 -5.45 5.64
N VAL A 83 7.89 -4.83 4.57
CA VAL A 83 8.67 -3.92 3.71
C VAL A 83 8.03 -2.54 3.78
N THR A 84 8.76 -1.55 4.30
CA THR A 84 8.27 -0.17 4.46
C THR A 84 9.39 0.86 4.22
N GLY A 85 9.12 2.13 4.47
CA GLY A 85 10.06 3.23 4.27
C GLY A 85 10.08 4.24 5.41
N TRP A 86 11.22 4.91 5.59
CA TRP A 86 11.41 5.97 6.60
C TRP A 86 10.47 7.16 6.43
N TYR A 87 9.95 7.39 5.23
CA TYR A 87 9.02 8.46 4.89
C TYR A 87 7.62 7.92 4.54
N ASP A 88 7.34 6.66 4.87
CA ASP A 88 6.02 6.06 4.70
C ASP A 88 5.08 6.55 5.81
N ILE A 89 3.88 6.97 5.43
CA ILE A 89 2.86 7.43 6.37
C ILE A 89 2.41 6.31 7.32
N PHE A 90 2.57 5.05 6.92
CA PHE A 90 2.17 3.88 7.73
C PHE A 90 3.27 3.35 8.65
N LEU A 91 4.48 3.95 8.62
CA LEU A 91 5.64 3.46 9.37
C LEU A 91 5.35 3.26 10.87
N PRO A 92 4.68 4.18 11.61
CA PRO A 92 4.45 3.99 13.03
C PRO A 92 3.67 2.71 13.36
N TRP A 93 2.58 2.43 12.63
CA TRP A 93 1.76 1.23 12.83
C TRP A 93 2.48 -0.03 12.36
N THR A 94 3.22 0.07 11.26
CA THR A 94 4.05 -1.04 10.77
C THR A 94 5.11 -1.48 11.80
N LEU A 95 5.71 -0.53 12.51
CA LEU A 95 6.65 -0.82 13.60
C LEU A 95 5.96 -1.40 14.85
N GLN A 96 4.71 -0.99 15.12
CA GLN A 96 3.90 -1.57 16.18
C GLN A 96 3.58 -3.04 15.88
N ASP A 97 3.17 -3.36 14.65
CA ASP A 97 2.89 -4.73 14.23
C ASP A 97 4.14 -5.61 14.33
N HIS A 98 5.29 -5.11 13.86
CA HIS A 98 6.57 -5.79 14.02
C HIS A 98 6.90 -6.06 15.49
N ALA A 99 6.74 -5.07 16.36
CA ALA A 99 6.99 -5.22 17.79
C ALA A 99 6.02 -6.22 18.45
N ALA A 100 4.75 -6.23 18.07
CA ALA A 100 3.75 -7.18 18.55
C ALA A 100 4.10 -8.63 18.16
N LEU A 101 4.52 -8.85 16.91
CA LEU A 101 4.98 -10.15 16.43
C LEU A 101 6.22 -10.63 17.20
N VAL A 102 7.21 -9.76 17.40
CA VAL A 102 8.42 -10.09 18.17
C VAL A 102 8.08 -10.41 19.62
N ALA A 103 7.21 -9.61 20.26
CA ALA A 103 6.76 -9.86 21.63
C ALA A 103 6.00 -11.19 21.78
N ALA A 104 5.29 -11.62 20.73
CA ALA A 104 4.63 -12.93 20.65
C ALA A 104 5.59 -14.09 20.33
N GLY A 105 6.91 -13.84 20.31
CA GLY A 105 7.94 -14.86 20.03
C GLY A 105 8.04 -15.26 18.56
N ARG A 106 7.49 -14.45 17.64
CA ARG A 106 7.67 -14.64 16.19
C ARG A 106 9.02 -14.08 15.74
N SER A 107 9.45 -14.46 14.55
CA SER A 107 10.66 -13.95 13.92
C SER A 107 10.34 -13.26 12.58
N PRO A 108 9.61 -12.13 12.60
CA PRO A 108 9.31 -11.40 11.37
C PRO A 108 10.58 -10.82 10.75
N GLN A 109 10.61 -10.71 9.42
CA GLN A 109 11.63 -9.91 8.73
C GLN A 109 11.14 -8.48 8.56
N LEU A 110 11.98 -7.50 8.89
CA LEU A 110 11.70 -6.08 8.68
C LEU A 110 12.74 -5.47 7.74
N TYR A 111 12.25 -4.81 6.69
CA TYR A 111 13.05 -4.02 5.76
C TYR A 111 12.50 -2.58 5.73
N VAL A 112 13.34 -1.60 6.08
CA VAL A 112 13.00 -0.17 6.07
C VAL A 112 13.94 0.57 5.12
N GLY A 113 13.42 1.02 3.97
CA GLY A 113 14.16 1.79 2.97
C GLY A 113 13.96 3.30 3.08
N PRO A 114 14.69 4.11 2.29
CA PRO A 114 14.50 5.57 2.24
C PRO A 114 13.32 5.97 1.33
N PHE A 115 12.14 5.37 1.55
CA PHE A 115 10.99 5.51 0.65
C PHE A 115 9.81 6.21 1.31
N ALA A 116 8.99 6.86 0.49
CA ALA A 116 7.63 7.28 0.82
C ALA A 116 6.60 6.25 0.32
N HIS A 117 5.35 6.37 0.78
CA HIS A 117 4.29 5.36 0.55
C HIS A 117 4.06 5.00 -0.93
N ALA A 118 4.05 6.01 -1.82
CA ALA A 118 3.80 5.82 -3.24
C ALA A 118 5.08 5.79 -4.08
N ASP A 119 6.24 5.57 -3.45
CA ASP A 119 7.52 5.58 -4.14
C ASP A 119 7.72 4.29 -4.96
N VAL A 120 8.19 4.44 -6.20
CA VAL A 120 8.53 3.30 -7.07
C VAL A 120 9.63 2.45 -6.42
N GLY A 121 10.52 3.08 -5.64
CA GLY A 121 11.54 2.39 -4.87
C GLY A 121 10.95 1.41 -3.85
N LEU A 122 9.88 1.80 -3.15
CA LEU A 122 9.18 0.93 -2.20
C LEU A 122 8.53 -0.26 -2.92
N MET A 123 7.86 -0.02 -4.05
CA MET A 123 7.24 -1.08 -4.85
C MET A 123 8.29 -2.08 -5.38
N ALA A 124 9.42 -1.60 -5.89
CA ALA A 124 10.50 -2.44 -6.39
C ALA A 124 11.17 -3.25 -5.26
N ALA A 125 11.35 -2.65 -4.08
CA ALA A 125 11.82 -3.36 -2.90
C ALA A 125 10.84 -4.45 -2.47
N GLY A 126 9.54 -4.14 -2.37
CA GLY A 126 8.51 -5.11 -2.02
C GLY A 126 8.49 -6.33 -2.94
N LEU A 127 8.61 -6.12 -4.25
CA LEU A 127 8.68 -7.24 -5.21
C LEU A 127 9.95 -8.09 -5.01
N ARG A 128 11.11 -7.46 -4.93
CA ARG A 128 12.40 -8.16 -4.81
C ARG A 128 12.51 -8.94 -3.49
N GLU A 129 12.22 -8.28 -2.38
CA GLU A 129 12.29 -8.90 -1.05
C GLU A 129 11.19 -9.96 -0.89
N GLY A 130 9.99 -9.71 -1.42
CA GLY A 130 8.87 -10.64 -1.37
C GLY A 130 9.10 -11.93 -2.16
N ILE A 131 9.70 -11.85 -3.36
CA ILE A 131 10.07 -13.06 -4.11
C ILE A 131 11.09 -13.89 -3.34
N GLY A 132 12.10 -13.26 -2.73
CA GLY A 132 13.07 -13.96 -1.89
C GLY A 132 12.40 -14.67 -0.71
N TRP A 133 11.53 -13.97 0.00
CA TRP A 133 10.77 -14.49 1.13
C TRP A 133 9.90 -15.70 0.78
N LEU A 134 9.14 -15.59 -0.32
CA LEU A 134 8.26 -16.66 -0.78
C LEU A 134 9.05 -17.90 -1.20
N ARG A 135 10.19 -17.74 -1.89
CA ARG A 135 11.05 -18.88 -2.24
C ARG A 135 11.57 -19.60 -1.01
N GLU A 136 12.01 -18.86 0.00
CA GLU A 136 12.49 -19.44 1.26
C GLU A 136 11.39 -20.25 1.97
N HIS A 137 10.20 -19.69 2.12
CA HIS A 137 9.15 -20.29 2.94
C HIS A 137 8.24 -21.28 2.21
N LEU A 138 8.14 -21.21 0.88
CA LEU A 138 7.29 -22.12 0.09
C LEU A 138 8.10 -23.21 -0.63
N LEU A 139 9.35 -22.94 -1.01
CA LEU A 139 10.18 -23.88 -1.76
C LEU A 139 11.35 -24.43 -0.92
N GLY A 140 11.58 -23.94 0.29
CA GLY A 140 12.73 -24.31 1.12
C GLY A 140 14.07 -23.87 0.52
N GLU A 141 14.02 -23.06 -0.53
CA GLU A 141 15.20 -22.50 -1.16
C GLU A 141 15.68 -21.35 -0.30
N ARG A 142 16.66 -21.61 0.55
CA ARG A 142 17.38 -20.53 1.24
C ARG A 142 18.05 -19.65 0.19
N GLY A 143 17.36 -18.58 -0.19
CA GLY A 143 17.96 -17.46 -0.87
C GLY A 143 19.12 -16.97 -0.02
N ARG A 144 20.25 -16.62 -0.64
CA ARG A 144 21.35 -15.99 0.07
C ARG A 144 20.76 -14.85 0.91
N PRO A 145 20.90 -14.85 2.25
CA PRO A 145 20.29 -13.81 3.06
C PRO A 145 20.78 -12.49 2.48
N ALA A 146 19.85 -11.64 2.06
CA ALA A 146 20.14 -10.22 1.92
C ALA A 146 20.56 -9.81 3.33
N ARG A 147 21.87 -9.79 3.56
CA ARG A 147 22.44 -9.34 4.83
C ARG A 147 21.70 -8.06 5.20
N PRO A 148 21.35 -7.83 6.48
CA PRO A 148 20.86 -6.54 6.90
C PRO A 148 21.88 -5.51 6.41
N ARG A 149 21.53 -4.75 5.37
CA ARG A 149 22.27 -3.56 4.99
C ARG A 149 21.81 -2.52 5.98
N CYS A 150 22.42 -2.53 7.17
CA CYS A 150 22.58 -1.30 7.92
C CYS A 150 23.43 -0.39 7.02
N GLY A 151 22.77 0.31 6.10
CA GLY A 151 23.37 1.40 5.35
C GLY A 151 23.47 2.58 6.29
N CYS A 152 24.56 2.62 7.07
CA CYS A 152 25.00 3.89 7.63
C CYS A 152 25.38 4.78 6.44
N ALA A 153 24.69 5.91 6.30
CA ALA A 153 25.27 7.10 5.69
C ALA A 153 26.15 7.80 6.73
#